data_AF-A0A5J4L1M3-F1
#
_entry.id   AF-A0A5J4L1M3-F1
#
_cell.length_a   1.000
_cell.length_b   1.000
_cell.length_c   1.000
_cell.angle_alpha   90.00
_cell.angle_beta   90.00
_cell.angle_gamma   90.00
#
_symmetry.space_group_name_H-M   'P 1'
#
loop_
_entity.id
_entity.type
_entity.pdbx_description
1 polymer ?
#
loop_
_entity_poly.entity_id
_entity_poly.type
_entity_poly.pdbx_seq_one_letter_code
_entity_poly.pdbx_strand_id
1 'polypeptide(L)'
;MKIVKIADRIKKLKGVLSDNDVAELLGMSRTAFAERKRRDSIPYEELVRFAEQESISLDWLLTGKGEPFIKKKEEVMEAEPSMVCEEQSYCNERKTIRLPDDPKLALMMRQMISIYKEGSTMQKALVRGIVEEVYDELREKKQGVDSRQDEGVEPKSNIG
;
A
#
# COMPACT_ATOMS: atom_id res chain seq x y z
N MET A 1 -9.26 -28.38 7.66
CA MET A 1 -8.52 -27.26 7.03
C MET A 1 -7.16 -27.82 6.62
N LYS A 2 -6.76 -27.72 5.35
CA LYS A 2 -5.57 -28.41 4.84
C LYS A 2 -4.44 -27.43 4.56
N ILE A 3 -3.23 -27.76 4.98
CA ILE A 3 -2.02 -26.96 4.70
C ILE A 3 -1.79 -26.73 3.20
N VAL A 4 -2.19 -27.69 2.36
CA VAL A 4 -2.10 -27.55 0.90
C VAL A 4 -2.86 -26.31 0.40
N LYS A 5 -4.08 -26.06 0.92
CA LYS A 5 -4.87 -24.89 0.52
C LYS A 5 -4.23 -23.57 0.96
N ILE A 6 -3.57 -23.57 2.12
CA ILE A 6 -2.86 -22.42 2.65
C ILE A 6 -1.65 -22.12 1.74
N ALA A 7 -0.87 -23.15 1.40
CA ALA A 7 0.26 -23.04 0.49
C ALA A 7 -0.15 -22.46 -0.88
N ASP A 8 -1.26 -22.94 -1.45
CA ASP A 8 -1.77 -22.43 -2.72
C ASP A 8 -2.17 -20.94 -2.66
N ARG A 9 -2.68 -20.47 -1.51
CA ARG A 9 -2.96 -19.04 -1.30
C ARG A 9 -1.69 -18.21 -1.23
N ILE A 10 -0.68 -18.69 -0.52
CA ILE A 10 0.63 -18.02 -0.45
C ILE A 10 1.25 -17.91 -1.85
N LYS A 11 1.20 -19.00 -2.63
CA LYS A 11 1.66 -19.03 -4.03
C LYS A 11 0.99 -17.95 -4.87
N LYS A 12 -0.34 -17.90 -4.86
CA LYS A 12 -1.11 -16.91 -5.60
C LYS A 12 -0.81 -15.48 -5.17
N LEU A 13 -0.63 -15.26 -3.87
CA LEU A 13 -0.38 -13.94 -3.32
C LEU A 13 1.01 -13.42 -3.70
N LYS A 14 2.03 -14.28 -3.65
CA LYS A 14 3.44 -13.92 -3.89
C LYS A 14 3.89 -14.15 -5.34
N GLY A 15 3.04 -14.74 -6.18
CA GLY A 15 3.36 -15.05 -7.57
C GLY A 15 4.39 -16.19 -7.74
N VAL A 16 4.54 -17.03 -6.72
CA VAL A 16 5.50 -18.15 -6.74
C VAL A 16 4.80 -19.46 -7.12
N LEU A 17 5.52 -20.36 -7.79
CA LEU A 17 4.96 -21.62 -8.32
C LEU A 17 5.35 -22.84 -7.47
N SER A 18 6.52 -22.79 -6.83
CA SER A 18 7.08 -23.96 -6.16
C SER A 18 6.73 -23.99 -4.67
N ASP A 19 6.63 -25.20 -4.12
CA ASP A 19 6.51 -25.38 -2.67
C ASP A 19 7.79 -24.99 -1.92
N ASN A 20 8.92 -25.00 -2.61
CA ASN A 20 10.22 -24.60 -2.04
C ASN A 20 10.23 -23.10 -1.74
N ASP A 21 9.71 -22.29 -2.66
CA ASP A 21 9.59 -20.84 -2.47
C ASP A 21 8.65 -20.54 -1.29
N VAL A 22 7.57 -21.31 -1.13
CA VAL A 22 6.66 -21.17 0.01
C VAL A 22 7.34 -21.52 1.32
N ALA A 23 8.16 -22.58 1.34
CA ALA A 23 8.93 -22.95 2.53
C ALA A 23 9.91 -21.84 2.92
N GLU A 24 10.61 -21.25 1.95
CA GLU A 24 11.54 -20.15 2.16
C GLU A 24 10.83 -18.89 2.67
N LEU A 25 9.67 -18.55 2.11
CA LEU A 25 8.83 -17.44 2.58
C LEU A 25 8.35 -17.62 4.03
N LEU A 26 8.10 -18.86 4.44
CA LEU A 26 7.72 -19.19 5.82
C LEU A 26 8.92 -19.36 6.76
N GLY A 27 10.16 -19.19 6.27
CA GLY A 27 11.38 -19.40 7.07
C GLY A 27 11.61 -20.86 7.46
N MET A 28 11.04 -21.81 6.73
CA MET A 28 11.14 -23.25 6.99
C MET A 28 12.09 -23.93 5.99
N SER A 29 12.68 -25.06 6.41
CA SER A 29 13.38 -25.93 5.46
C SER A 29 12.39 -26.63 4.53
N ARG A 30 12.83 -26.91 3.29
CA ARG A 30 12.03 -27.62 2.27
C ARG A 30 11.54 -28.99 2.78
N THR A 31 12.40 -29.70 3.51
CA THR A 31 12.08 -31.01 4.12
C THR A 31 11.04 -30.88 5.22
N ALA A 32 11.14 -29.86 6.09
CA ALA A 32 10.15 -29.62 7.14
C ALA A 32 8.78 -29.27 6.55
N PHE A 33 8.74 -28.43 5.52
CA PHE A 33 7.49 -28.06 4.84
C PHE A 33 6.82 -29.26 4.16
N ALA A 34 7.60 -30.12 3.49
CA ALA A 34 7.09 -31.35 2.89
C ALA A 34 6.50 -32.31 3.94
N GLU A 35 7.17 -32.50 5.09
CA GLU A 35 6.64 -33.31 6.19
C GLU A 35 5.34 -32.75 6.77
N ARG A 36 5.24 -31.42 6.93
CA ARG A 36 4.00 -30.76 7.38
C ARG A 36 2.86 -31.01 6.39
N LYS A 37 3.12 -30.89 5.08
CA LYS A 37 2.15 -31.22 4.02
C LYS A 37 1.69 -32.67 4.08
N ARG A 38 2.63 -33.61 4.26
CA ARG A 38 2.32 -35.05 4.35
C ARG A 38 1.47 -35.38 5.57
N ARG A 39 1.73 -34.72 6.70
CA ARG A 39 1.03 -34.93 7.98
C ARG A 39 -0.23 -34.06 8.14
N ASP A 40 -0.56 -33.23 7.15
CA ASP A 40 -1.63 -32.23 7.19
C ASP A 40 -1.60 -31.33 8.46
N SER A 41 -0.38 -31.04 8.95
CA SER A 41 -0.14 -30.26 10.16
C SER A 41 0.14 -28.80 9.79
N ILE A 42 -0.60 -27.87 10.39
CA ILE A 42 -0.49 -26.43 10.10
C ILE A 42 0.62 -25.80 10.96
N PRO A 43 1.64 -25.16 10.35
CA PRO A 43 2.70 -24.44 11.06
C PRO A 43 2.20 -23.04 11.49
N TYR A 44 1.45 -22.96 12.59
CA TYR A 44 0.81 -21.71 13.02
C TYR A 44 1.81 -20.60 13.34
N GLU A 45 2.89 -20.91 14.06
CA GLU A 45 3.93 -19.94 14.43
C GLU A 45 4.55 -19.27 13.20
N GLU A 46 4.87 -20.08 12.19
CA GLU A 46 5.48 -19.61 10.95
C GLU A 46 4.48 -18.81 10.10
N LEU A 47 3.21 -19.21 10.09
CA LEU A 47 2.14 -18.47 9.39
C LEU A 47 1.84 -17.13 10.06
N VAL A 48 1.85 -17.06 11.39
CA VAL A 48 1.66 -15.81 12.15
C VAL A 48 2.79 -14.84 11.84
N ARG A 49 4.05 -15.29 11.95
CA ARG A 49 5.22 -14.46 11.63
C ARG A 49 5.18 -13.93 10.20
N PHE A 50 4.90 -14.81 9.24
CA PHE A 50 4.73 -14.42 7.84
C PHE A 50 3.59 -13.39 7.67
N ALA A 51 2.46 -13.61 8.31
CA ALA A 51 1.31 -12.71 8.24
C ALA A 51 1.63 -11.32 8.82
N GLU A 52 2.35 -11.25 9.94
CA GLU A 52 2.79 -10.00 10.56
C GLU A 52 3.79 -9.25 9.69
N GLN A 53 4.80 -9.94 9.16
CA GLN A 53 5.84 -9.33 8.32
C GLN A 53 5.27 -8.71 7.04
N GLU A 54 4.23 -9.33 6.49
CA GLU A 54 3.64 -8.96 5.21
C GLU A 54 2.33 -8.19 5.34
N SER A 55 1.88 -7.89 6.56
CA SER A 55 0.59 -7.25 6.87
C SER A 55 -0.61 -7.98 6.23
N ILE A 56 -0.56 -9.32 6.23
CA ILE A 56 -1.59 -10.21 5.69
C ILE A 56 -2.53 -10.65 6.81
N SER A 57 -3.81 -10.79 6.52
CA SER A 57 -4.78 -11.36 7.45
C SER A 57 -4.53 -12.86 7.62
N LEU A 58 -4.21 -13.27 8.85
CA LEU A 58 -4.09 -14.68 9.20
C LEU A 58 -5.41 -15.43 8.97
N ASP A 59 -6.55 -14.79 9.28
CA ASP A 59 -7.86 -15.36 9.03
C ASP A 59 -8.11 -15.61 7.54
N TRP A 60 -7.72 -14.68 6.68
CA TRP A 60 -7.77 -14.91 5.23
C TRP A 60 -6.83 -16.06 4.81
N LEU A 61 -5.64 -16.12 5.38
CA LEU A 61 -4.66 -17.15 5.04
C LEU A 61 -5.19 -18.57 5.37
N LEU A 62 -5.83 -18.71 6.53
CA LEU A 62 -6.41 -19.97 7.00
C LEU A 62 -7.73 -20.30 6.30
N THR A 63 -8.67 -19.36 6.27
CA THR A 63 -10.04 -19.61 5.82
C THR A 63 -10.24 -19.35 4.33
N GLY A 64 -9.46 -18.46 3.73
CA GLY A 64 -9.63 -17.95 2.37
C GLY A 64 -10.79 -16.97 2.22
N LYS A 65 -11.36 -16.49 3.33
CA LYS A 65 -12.48 -15.55 3.34
C LYS A 65 -12.00 -14.17 3.77
N GLY A 66 -12.63 -13.12 3.26
CA GLY A 66 -12.30 -11.73 3.58
C GLY A 66 -11.20 -11.13 2.70
N GLU A 67 -10.64 -10.00 3.15
CA GLU A 67 -9.55 -9.33 2.45
C GLU A 67 -8.18 -9.90 2.89
N PRO A 68 -7.23 -10.12 1.94
CA PRO A 68 -5.92 -10.66 2.27
C PRO A 68 -5.05 -9.71 3.10
N PHE A 69 -5.27 -8.41 3.01
CA PHE A 69 -4.46 -7.42 3.72
C PHE A 69 -5.23 -6.85 4.90
N ILE A 70 -4.58 -6.79 6.06
CA ILE A 70 -5.18 -6.16 7.23
C ILE A 70 -5.10 -4.65 7.00
N LYS A 71 -6.24 -4.01 6.71
CA LYS A 71 -6.41 -2.57 6.91
C LYS A 71 -6.27 -2.35 8.42
N LYS A 72 -5.12 -1.84 8.87
CA LYS A 72 -4.93 -1.53 10.28
C LYS A 72 -5.97 -0.49 10.66
N LYS A 73 -7.04 -0.93 11.34
CA LYS A 73 -7.96 -0.04 12.03
C LYS A 73 -7.13 0.52 13.19
N GLU A 74 -6.98 1.83 13.25
CA GLU A 74 -6.43 2.49 14.43
C GLU A 74 -7.28 2.06 15.62
N GLU A 75 -6.75 1.18 16.46
CA GLU A 75 -7.16 1.13 17.85
C GLU A 75 -6.61 2.40 18.49
N VAL A 76 -7.44 3.44 18.46
CA VAL A 76 -7.46 4.46 19.49
C VAL A 76 -7.69 3.74 20.81
N MET A 77 -6.69 3.75 21.69
CA MET A 77 -6.93 3.78 23.12
C MET A 77 -5.93 4.72 23.79
N GLU A 78 -6.51 5.46 24.73
CA GLU A 78 -6.13 6.78 25.18
C GLU A 78 -4.94 6.79 26.15
N ALA A 79 -4.44 8.01 26.30
CA ALA A 79 -3.33 8.47 27.10
C ALA A 79 -3.26 7.91 28.54
N GLU A 80 -2.04 7.90 29.08
CA GLU A 80 -1.78 8.71 30.27
C GLU A 80 -0.52 9.57 30.05
N PRO A 81 -0.49 10.84 30.52
CA PRO A 81 0.42 11.87 30.05
C PRO A 81 1.55 12.15 31.06
N SER A 82 2.80 12.18 30.61
CA SER A 82 3.77 13.14 31.17
C SER A 82 4.99 13.37 30.28
N MET A 83 5.26 14.65 30.05
CA MET A 83 6.53 15.30 29.73
C MET A 83 7.10 15.22 28.30
N VAL A 84 7.06 16.41 27.71
CA VAL A 84 7.70 16.92 26.49
C VAL A 84 9.22 16.81 26.58
N CYS A 85 9.88 16.63 25.43
CA CYS A 85 10.96 17.53 25.00
C CYS A 85 10.99 17.56 23.47
N GLU A 86 10.70 18.73 22.91
CA GLU A 86 10.90 19.07 21.50
C GLU A 86 12.39 19.19 21.18
N GLU A 87 12.70 19.13 19.87
CA GLU A 87 14.02 19.23 19.23
C GLU A 87 14.83 17.93 19.10
N GLN A 88 14.34 17.06 18.22
CA GLN A 88 15.16 16.34 17.23
C GLN A 88 14.27 16.09 16.01
N SER A 89 14.13 17.08 15.12
CA SER A 89 14.97 17.17 13.92
C SER A 89 15.05 15.81 13.18
N TYR A 90 14.12 15.64 12.23
CA TYR A 90 14.06 14.62 11.17
C TYR A 90 13.92 13.13 11.55
N CYS A 91 12.76 12.53 11.22
CA CYS A 91 12.49 11.16 10.69
C CYS A 91 11.11 10.64 11.19
N ASN A 92 10.16 10.08 10.42
CA ASN A 92 10.07 9.74 9.00
C ASN A 92 8.56 9.53 8.66
N GLU A 93 7.90 10.52 8.06
CA GLU A 93 6.55 10.37 7.52
C GLU A 93 6.59 9.41 6.32
N ARG A 94 6.30 8.11 6.51
CA ARG A 94 5.92 7.27 5.36
C ARG A 94 4.50 7.63 4.95
N LYS A 95 4.36 8.73 4.19
CA LYS A 95 3.19 9.07 3.38
C LYS A 95 2.89 7.88 2.47
N THR A 96 1.94 7.04 2.86
CA THR A 96 1.38 6.04 1.96
C THR A 96 0.55 6.80 0.93
N ILE A 97 1.06 6.89 -0.29
CA ILE A 97 0.36 7.51 -1.41
C ILE A 97 -0.92 6.70 -1.66
N ARG A 98 -2.09 7.26 -1.36
CA ARG A 98 -3.37 6.72 -1.79
C ARG A 98 -3.39 6.82 -3.32
N LEU A 99 -3.54 5.69 -4.01
CA LEU A 99 -3.74 5.72 -5.47
C LEU A 99 -5.08 6.42 -5.77
N PRO A 100 -5.16 7.22 -6.85
CA PRO A 100 -6.39 7.90 -7.24
C PRO A 100 -7.57 6.94 -7.42
N ASP A 101 -8.77 7.41 -7.09
CA ASP A 101 -10.01 6.63 -7.20
C ASP A 101 -10.38 6.29 -8.66
N ASP A 102 -9.82 7.03 -9.63
CA ASP A 102 -9.98 6.73 -11.05
C ASP A 102 -9.23 5.44 -11.44
N PRO A 103 -9.93 4.40 -11.93
CA PRO A 103 -9.33 3.09 -12.18
C PRO A 103 -8.29 3.11 -13.31
N LYS A 104 -8.41 4.03 -14.28
CA LYS A 104 -7.46 4.16 -15.38
C LYS A 104 -6.17 4.82 -14.90
N LEU A 105 -6.29 5.90 -14.12
CA LEU A 105 -5.15 6.57 -13.50
C LEU A 105 -4.42 5.65 -12.53
N ALA A 106 -5.15 4.88 -11.72
CA ALA A 106 -4.55 3.86 -10.84
C ALA A 106 -3.75 2.79 -11.61
N LEU A 107 -4.24 2.36 -12.77
CA LEU A 107 -3.53 1.41 -13.63
C LEU A 107 -2.24 2.03 -14.21
N MET A 108 -2.33 3.26 -14.71
CA MET A 108 -1.18 4.01 -15.23
C MET A 108 -0.12 4.20 -14.14
N MET A 109 -0.52 4.59 -12.93
CA MET A 109 0.40 4.76 -11.81
C MET A 109 1.09 3.45 -11.42
N ARG A 110 0.37 2.31 -11.41
CA ARG A 110 1.00 0.99 -11.18
C ARG A 110 2.04 0.65 -12.24
N GLN A 111 1.73 0.89 -13.52
CA GLN A 111 2.67 0.67 -14.62
C GLN A 111 3.92 1.55 -14.47
N MET A 112 3.73 2.83 -14.14
CA MET A 112 4.84 3.75 -13.90
C MET A 112 5.72 3.29 -12.74
N ILE A 113 5.14 2.87 -11.61
CA ILE A 113 5.89 2.32 -10.46
C ILE A 113 6.72 1.10 -10.88
N SER A 114 6.16 0.22 -11.70
CA SER A 114 6.88 -0.94 -12.25
C SER A 114 8.10 -0.49 -13.08
N ILE A 115 7.93 0.50 -13.96
CA ILE A 115 9.02 1.04 -14.80
C ILE A 115 10.11 1.70 -13.94
N TYR A 116 9.76 2.42 -12.88
CA TYR A 116 10.75 3.02 -11.98
C TYR A 116 11.56 1.98 -11.18
N LYS A 117 10.95 0.86 -10.81
CA LYS A 117 11.63 -0.23 -10.10
C LYS A 117 12.53 -1.04 -11.02
N GLU A 118 12.03 -1.44 -12.19
CA GLU A 118 12.63 -2.51 -13.00
C GLU A 118 13.02 -2.08 -14.43
N GLY A 119 12.64 -0.87 -14.86
CA GLY A 119 12.90 -0.39 -16.23
C GLY A 119 14.37 -0.01 -16.51
N SER A 120 14.70 0.13 -17.79
CA SER A 120 15.97 0.70 -18.24
C SER A 120 16.08 2.20 -17.93
N THR A 121 17.30 2.74 -17.94
CA THR A 121 17.55 4.19 -17.72
C THR A 121 16.75 5.07 -18.69
N MET A 122 16.67 4.68 -19.96
CA MET A 122 15.91 5.40 -20.98
C MET A 122 14.41 5.42 -20.66
N GLN A 123 13.83 4.28 -20.27
CA GLN A 123 12.42 4.18 -19.91
C GLN A 123 12.09 5.03 -18.67
N LYS A 124 12.98 5.04 -17.66
CA LYS A 124 12.80 5.87 -16.46
C LYS A 124 12.85 7.37 -16.80
N ALA A 125 13.78 7.77 -17.66
CA ALA A 125 13.90 9.16 -18.10
C ALA A 125 12.66 9.62 -18.90
N LEU A 126 12.14 8.76 -19.78
CA LEU A 126 10.94 9.06 -20.56
C LEU A 126 9.70 9.24 -19.66
N VAL A 127 9.48 8.31 -18.72
CA VAL A 127 8.35 8.43 -17.78
C VAL A 127 8.47 9.69 -16.94
N ARG A 128 9.67 10.02 -16.47
CA ARG A 128 9.91 11.25 -15.70
C ARG A 128 9.51 12.49 -16.49
N GLY A 129 9.98 12.61 -17.74
CA GLY A 129 9.67 13.77 -18.58
C GLY A 129 8.16 13.95 -18.81
N ILE A 130 7.45 12.86 -19.13
CA ILE A 130 6.00 12.89 -19.32
C ILE A 130 5.27 13.33 -18.05
N VAL A 131 5.69 12.84 -16.88
CA VAL A 131 5.06 13.21 -15.60
C VAL A 131 5.29 14.67 -15.26
N GLU A 132 6.51 15.16 -15.47
CA GLU A 132 6.86 16.57 -15.24
C GLU A 132 6.02 17.48 -16.14
N GLU A 133 5.93 17.17 -17.44
CA GLU A 133 5.11 17.91 -18.41
C GLU A 133 3.63 17.97 -18.01
N VAL A 134 3.03 16.82 -17.66
CA VAL A 134 1.63 16.76 -17.23
C VAL A 134 1.40 17.51 -15.91
N TYR A 135 2.35 17.43 -14.97
CA TYR A 135 2.24 18.13 -13.69
C TYR A 135 2.27 19.65 -13.89
N ASP A 136 3.17 20.13 -14.73
CA ASP A 136 3.31 21.56 -15.03
C ASP A 136 2.04 22.12 -15.70
N GLU A 137 1.48 21.41 -16.69
CA GLU A 137 0.21 21.80 -17.32
C GLU A 137 -0.95 21.92 -16.31
N LEU A 138 -1.04 20.97 -15.37
CA LEU A 138 -2.09 20.97 -14.35
C LEU A 138 -1.88 22.10 -13.33
N ARG A 139 -0.63 22.42 -13.00
CA ARG A 139 -0.26 23.53 -12.11
C ARG A 139 -0.65 24.87 -12.71
N GLU A 140 -0.36 25.08 -13.99
CA GLU A 140 -0.70 26.33 -14.70
C GLU A 140 -2.22 26.54 -14.80
N LYS A 141 -2.98 25.47 -15.09
CA LYS A 141 -4.45 25.54 -15.12
C LYS A 141 -5.07 25.89 -13.77
N LYS A 142 -4.45 25.50 -12.65
CA LYS A 142 -4.94 25.82 -11.30
C LYS A 142 -4.74 27.31 -10.93
N GLN A 143 -3.72 27.96 -11.48
CA GLN A 143 -3.46 29.39 -11.25
C GLN A 143 -4.40 30.32 -12.05
N GLY A 144 -5.00 29.83 -13.14
CA GLY A 144 -5.97 30.59 -13.95
C GLY A 144 -7.41 30.61 -13.41
N VAL A 145 -7.73 29.81 -12.38
CA VAL A 145 -9.11 29.67 -11.85
C VAL A 145 -9.37 30.58 -10.64
N ASP A 146 -8.32 31.03 -9.93
CA ASP A 146 -8.43 31.81 -8.68
C ASP A 146 -8.67 33.33 -8.92
N SER A 147 -8.61 33.80 -10.16
CA SER A 147 -8.72 35.24 -10.50
C SER A 147 -10.10 35.67 -11.02
N ARG A 148 -11.14 34.84 -10.86
CA ARG A 148 -12.52 35.21 -11.22
C ARG A 148 -13.53 34.78 -10.15
N GLN A 149 -13.67 35.61 -9.11
CA GLN A 149 -14.94 36.02 -8.48
C GLN A 149 -14.64 36.68 -7.12
N ASP A 150 -14.47 38.00 -7.11
CA ASP A 150 -15.23 38.87 -6.19
C ASP A 150 -15.14 40.33 -6.69
N GLU A 151 -15.75 40.61 -7.85
CA GLU A 151 -16.15 41.99 -8.16
C GLU A 151 -17.64 42.14 -7.85
N GLY A 152 -17.90 42.73 -6.69
CA GLY A 152 -18.80 43.87 -6.57
C GLY A 152 -20.30 43.58 -6.56
N VAL A 153 -20.89 43.58 -5.36
CA VAL A 153 -22.19 44.23 -5.15
C VAL A 153 -22.22 44.89 -3.76
N GLU A 154 -21.73 46.12 -3.65
CA GLU A 154 -22.31 47.07 -2.69
C GLU A 154 -23.49 47.77 -3.35
N PRO A 155 -24.68 47.80 -2.72
CA PRO A 155 -25.63 48.87 -2.96
C PRO A 155 -25.69 49.79 -1.75
N LYS A 156 -25.42 51.05 -2.05
CA LYS A 156 -25.50 52.20 -1.15
C LYS A 156 -26.88 52.35 -0.50
N SER A 157 -26.82 52.83 0.74
CA SER A 157 -27.81 53.59 1.51
C SER A 157 -29.04 54.18 0.81
N ASN A 158 -30.20 54.11 1.46
CA ASN A 158 -31.14 55.24 1.56
C ASN A 158 -32.07 55.03 2.78
N ILE A 159 -31.90 55.77 3.87
CA ILE A 159 -32.68 56.95 4.30
C ILE A 159 -34.20 56.70 4.33
N GLY A 160 -34.74 56.69 5.55
CA GLY A 160 -36.16 56.72 5.90
C GLY A 160 -36.31 56.80 7.41
#